data_AF-A0A1B7MFH3-F1
#
_entry.id   AF-A0A1B7MFH3-F1
#
_cell.length_a   1.000
_cell.length_b   1.000
_cell.length_c   1.000
_cell.angle_alpha   90.00
_cell.angle_beta   90.00
_cell.angle_gamma   90.00
#
_symmetry.space_group_name_H-M   'P 1'
#
loop_
_entity.id
_entity.type
_entity.pdbx_description
1 polymer ?
#
loop_
_entity_poly.entity_id
_entity_poly.type
_entity_poly.pdbx_seq_one_letter_code
_entity_poly.pdbx_strand_id
1 'polypeptide(L)'
;MDIPPSWFDATLEDKLAVPWSSWGPHNSRCFPLVSGWSRGVIGVGGSRVTWLVGTRMHMADFNPSAVARAVGKVVREPMVIPTRLMNNFTEDVTTYLPYVEVVNNDREFDGTLWNIILDEEKMLIFTREIVASGPVMDVEIIDM
;
A
#
# COMPACT_ATOMS: atom_id res chain seq x y z
N MET A 1 3.06 27.76 9.11
CA MET A 1 3.32 27.02 10.36
C MET A 1 4.31 25.94 9.97
N ASP A 2 5.58 26.13 10.31
CA ASP A 2 6.63 25.18 9.98
C ASP A 2 6.57 24.01 10.96
N ILE A 3 6.39 22.80 10.44
CA ILE A 3 6.29 21.58 11.24
C ILE A 3 7.72 21.17 11.64
N PRO A 4 8.02 20.97 12.94
CA PRO A 4 9.36 20.57 13.36
C PRO A 4 9.77 19.22 12.77
N PRO A 5 10.98 19.08 12.20
CA PRO A 5 11.46 17.84 11.57
C PRO A 5 11.42 16.62 12.49
N SER A 6 11.61 16.83 13.79
CA SER A 6 11.64 15.78 14.82
C SER A 6 10.29 15.11 15.07
N TRP A 7 9.19 15.66 14.53
CA TRP A 7 7.88 15.04 14.63
C TRP A 7 7.77 13.77 13.75
N PHE A 8 8.67 13.61 12.78
CA PHE A 8 8.71 12.47 11.90
C PHE A 8 9.89 11.55 12.19
N ASP A 9 10.47 11.56 13.39
CA ASP A 9 11.51 10.61 13.77
C ASP A 9 10.87 9.36 14.39
N ALA A 10 11.25 8.18 13.90
CA ALA A 10 10.81 6.91 14.47
C ALA A 10 11.71 6.58 15.67
N THR A 11 11.13 6.13 16.78
CA THR A 11 11.90 5.70 17.95
C THR A 11 12.06 4.18 17.94
N LEU A 12 13.30 3.70 17.86
CA LEU A 12 13.61 2.29 18.09
C LEU A 12 13.37 1.91 19.56
N GLU A 13 13.27 0.62 19.87
CA GLU A 13 13.10 0.12 21.25
C GLU A 13 14.20 0.65 22.21
N ASP A 14 15.40 0.92 21.69
CA ASP A 14 16.52 1.52 22.42
C ASP A 14 16.46 3.06 22.56
N LYS A 15 15.33 3.69 22.25
CA LYS A 15 15.11 5.16 22.24
C LYS A 15 16.02 5.96 21.30
N LEU A 16 16.70 5.29 20.38
CA LEU A 16 17.42 5.97 19.30
C LEU A 16 16.40 6.51 18.29
N ALA A 17 16.44 7.82 18.09
CA ALA A 17 15.68 8.48 17.04
C ALA A 17 16.28 8.11 15.69
N VAL A 18 15.51 7.41 14.86
CA VAL A 18 15.85 7.18 13.46
C VAL A 18 15.38 8.42 12.69
N PRO A 19 16.30 9.21 12.12
CA PRO A 19 15.94 10.44 11.43
C PRO A 19 14.95 10.16 10.30
N TRP A 20 13.96 11.03 10.10
CA TRP A 20 13.03 10.96 8.95
C TRP A 20 13.76 10.77 7.61
N SER A 21 14.94 11.36 7.44
CA SER A 21 15.75 11.18 6.22
C SER A 21 16.17 9.72 5.97
N SER A 22 16.22 8.87 7.01
CA SER A 22 16.71 7.50 6.94
C SER A 22 15.60 6.46 6.71
N TRP A 23 14.35 6.75 7.09
CA TRP A 23 13.21 5.83 6.89
C TRP A 23 12.04 6.43 6.12
N GLY A 24 12.09 7.73 5.85
CA GLY A 24 11.12 8.44 5.03
C GLY A 24 11.05 7.90 3.60
N PRO A 25 10.10 8.39 2.80
CA PRO A 25 9.62 7.74 1.57
C PRO A 25 10.70 7.41 0.52
N HIS A 26 11.83 8.14 0.50
CA HIS A 26 12.94 7.82 -0.39
C HIS A 26 13.69 6.53 -0.05
N ASN A 27 13.65 6.12 1.23
CA ASN A 27 14.32 4.93 1.76
C ASN A 27 13.34 3.78 2.10
N SER A 28 12.04 4.05 2.20
CA SER A 28 10.99 3.03 2.31
C SER A 28 10.64 2.44 0.93
N ARG A 29 11.61 1.81 0.26
CA ARG A 29 11.34 1.06 -0.97
C ARG A 29 10.77 -0.30 -0.60
N CYS A 30 9.46 -0.49 -0.72
CA CYS A 30 8.89 -1.83 -0.67
C CYS A 30 9.40 -2.63 -1.87
N PHE A 31 9.89 -3.83 -1.58
CA PHE A 31 10.53 -4.73 -2.52
C PHE A 31 9.57 -5.17 -3.63
N PRO A 32 10.08 -5.44 -4.85
CA PRO A 32 9.27 -5.96 -5.93
C PRO A 32 8.58 -7.27 -5.52
N LEU A 33 7.27 -7.37 -5.76
CA LEU A 33 6.55 -8.63 -5.63
C LEU A 33 7.16 -9.64 -6.61
N VAL A 34 7.70 -10.73 -6.07
CA VAL A 34 8.06 -11.88 -6.88
C VAL A 34 6.79 -12.70 -7.04
N SER A 35 6.36 -12.88 -8.28
CA SER A 35 5.12 -13.58 -8.63
C SER A 35 5.15 -15.02 -8.13
N GLY A 36 4.42 -15.30 -7.05
CA GLY A 36 4.13 -16.64 -6.56
C GLY A 36 2.62 -16.77 -6.33
N TRP A 37 2.06 -17.94 -6.62
CA TRP A 37 0.63 -18.28 -6.75
C TRP A 37 -0.28 -18.09 -5.51
N SER A 38 0.10 -17.30 -4.50
CA SER A 38 -0.72 -17.02 -3.31
C SER A 38 -1.24 -15.58 -3.32
N ARG A 39 -2.57 -15.45 -3.38
CA ARG A 39 -3.37 -14.23 -3.59
C ARG A 39 -3.28 -13.20 -2.43
N GLY A 40 -2.15 -12.53 -2.30
CA GLY A 40 -2.05 -11.23 -1.63
C GLY A 40 -1.55 -10.21 -2.64
N VAL A 41 -2.45 -9.61 -3.44
CA VAL A 41 -2.06 -8.58 -4.41
C VAL A 41 -1.93 -7.27 -3.67
N ILE A 42 -0.70 -6.79 -3.53
CA ILE A 42 -0.35 -5.55 -2.86
C ILE A 42 0.44 -4.70 -3.85
N GLY A 43 0.10 -3.42 -3.99
CA GLY A 43 0.88 -2.43 -4.72
C GLY A 43 1.47 -1.43 -3.74
N VAL A 44 2.75 -1.09 -3.89
CA VAL A 44 3.39 -0.06 -3.05
C VAL A 44 4.11 0.94 -3.94
N GLY A 45 3.89 2.23 -3.69
CA GLY A 45 4.49 3.33 -4.42
C GLY A 45 4.51 4.58 -3.56
N GLY A 46 5.71 5.16 -3.36
CA GLY A 46 5.89 6.35 -2.51
C GLY A 46 5.33 6.14 -1.10
N SER A 47 4.38 7.00 -0.69
CA SER A 47 3.69 6.93 0.61
C SER A 47 2.44 6.06 0.61
N ARG A 48 2.15 5.34 -0.48
CA ARG A 48 0.88 4.62 -0.64
C ARG A 48 1.09 3.12 -0.68
N VAL A 49 0.22 2.41 0.03
CA VAL A 49 0.11 0.94 -0.01
C VAL A 49 -1.31 0.61 -0.42
N THR A 50 -1.48 -0.25 -1.40
CA THR A 50 -2.78 -0.70 -1.89
C THR A 50 -2.88 -2.21 -1.77
N TRP A 51 -4.01 -2.74 -1.32
CA TRP A 51 -4.22 -4.17 -1.16
C TRP A 51 -5.70 -4.53 -1.32
N LEU A 52 -5.99 -5.81 -1.46
CA LEU A 52 -7.38 -6.30 -1.52
C LEU A 52 -7.87 -6.69 -0.10
N VAL A 53 -9.04 -6.22 0.30
CA VAL A 53 -9.79 -6.72 1.47
C VAL A 53 -11.11 -7.30 0.97
N GLY A 54 -11.28 -8.61 1.12
CA GLY A 54 -12.41 -9.31 0.48
C GLY A 54 -12.32 -9.21 -1.04
N THR A 55 -13.26 -8.52 -1.66
CA THR A 55 -13.26 -8.21 -3.11
C THR A 55 -12.96 -6.75 -3.41
N ARG A 56 -12.70 -5.90 -2.40
CA ARG A 56 -12.50 -4.46 -2.61
C ARG A 56 -11.06 -4.05 -2.46
N MET A 57 -10.67 -3.06 -3.25
CA MET A 57 -9.34 -2.47 -3.17
C MET A 57 -9.33 -1.39 -2.08
N HIS A 58 -8.40 -1.53 -1.15
CA HIS A 58 -8.11 -0.57 -0.10
C HIS A 58 -6.73 0.04 -0.37
N MET A 59 -6.59 1.32 -0.04
CA MET A 59 -5.34 2.04 -0.09
C MET A 59 -5.14 2.81 1.21
N ALA A 60 -3.93 2.75 1.74
CA ALA A 60 -3.43 3.57 2.82
C ALA A 60 -2.45 4.59 2.24
N ASP A 61 -2.77 5.87 2.36
CA ASP A 61 -1.85 6.96 2.04
C ASP A 61 -1.24 7.53 3.32
N PHE A 62 0.04 7.23 3.52
CA PHE A 62 0.86 7.69 4.65
C PHE A 62 1.45 9.09 4.41
N ASN A 63 1.03 9.82 3.35
CA ASN A 63 1.51 11.17 3.10
C ASN A 63 1.18 12.08 4.31
N PRO A 64 2.20 12.62 5.00
CA PRO A 64 1.97 13.39 6.23
C PRO A 64 1.14 14.65 5.98
N SER A 65 1.20 15.21 4.77
CA SER A 65 0.37 16.36 4.38
C SER A 65 -1.08 15.98 4.13
N ALA A 66 -1.37 14.77 3.65
CA ALA A 66 -2.74 14.28 3.50
C ALA A 66 -3.36 13.98 4.87
N VAL A 67 -2.60 13.32 5.74
CA VAL A 67 -2.99 13.02 7.13
C VAL A 67 -3.20 14.30 7.94
N ALA A 68 -2.27 15.26 7.88
CA ALA A 68 -2.37 16.52 8.64
C ALA A 68 -3.57 17.37 8.19
N ARG A 69 -3.92 17.33 6.91
CA ARG A 69 -5.10 18.02 6.37
C ARG A 69 -6.42 17.27 6.62
N ALA A 70 -6.36 16.04 7.13
CA ALA A 70 -7.51 15.16 7.34
C ALA A 70 -8.41 15.05 6.09
N VAL A 71 -7.79 14.95 4.92
CA VAL A 71 -8.52 14.76 3.66
C VAL A 71 -8.98 13.31 3.62
N GLY A 72 -10.26 13.06 3.94
CA GLY A 72 -10.83 11.70 3.99
C GLY A 72 -10.81 11.07 5.38
N LYS A 73 -10.92 9.74 5.43
CA LYS A 73 -10.94 9.00 6.69
C LYS A 73 -9.50 8.75 7.17
N VAL A 74 -9.07 9.48 8.20
CA VAL A 74 -7.78 9.22 8.85
C VAL A 74 -7.90 8.07 9.84
N VAL A 75 -7.12 7.03 9.63
CA VAL A 75 -6.97 5.90 10.54
C VAL A 75 -5.73 6.12 11.40
N ARG A 76 -5.85 5.88 12.70
CA ARG A 76 -4.73 6.03 13.67
C ARG A 76 -4.45 4.73 14.41
N GLU A 77 -5.37 3.79 14.32
CA GLU A 77 -5.25 2.45 14.83
C GLU A 77 -4.13 1.71 14.10
N PRO A 78 -3.37 0.84 14.80
CA PRO A 78 -2.34 0.04 14.15
C PRO A 78 -2.92 -0.80 13.01
N MET A 79 -2.24 -0.83 11.88
CA MET A 79 -2.61 -1.61 10.72
C MET A 79 -1.64 -2.76 10.51
N VAL A 80 -2.18 -3.97 10.37
CA VAL A 80 -1.42 -5.15 9.96
C VAL A 80 -1.50 -5.30 8.45
N ILE A 81 -0.36 -5.21 7.78
CA ILE A 81 -0.21 -5.49 6.36
C ILE A 81 0.11 -6.99 6.24
N PRO A 82 -0.72 -7.78 5.53
CA PRO A 82 -0.60 -9.24 5.47
C PRO A 82 0.54 -9.68 4.52
N THR A 83 1.77 -9.28 4.83
CA THR A 83 2.96 -9.49 4.00
C THR A 83 3.38 -10.95 3.89
N ARG A 84 2.94 -11.83 4.81
CA ARG A 84 3.18 -13.30 4.69
C ARG A 84 2.62 -13.88 3.41
N LEU A 85 1.52 -13.31 2.90
CA LEU A 85 0.87 -13.78 1.67
C LEU A 85 1.69 -13.46 0.41
N MET A 86 2.69 -12.57 0.52
CA MET A 86 3.51 -12.09 -0.59
C MET A 86 4.74 -12.97 -0.88
N ASN A 87 4.90 -14.12 -0.20
CA ASN A 87 6.04 -15.06 -0.29
C ASN A 87 7.44 -14.47 -0.03
N ASN A 88 7.53 -13.17 0.23
CA ASN A 88 8.78 -12.44 0.44
C ASN A 88 9.05 -12.13 1.92
N PHE A 89 8.04 -12.30 2.79
CA PHE A 89 8.15 -12.03 4.22
C PHE A 89 7.77 -13.27 5.02
N THR A 90 8.52 -13.53 6.09
CA THR A 90 8.22 -14.58 7.07
C THR A 90 7.11 -14.16 8.03
N GLU A 91 6.92 -12.85 8.20
CA GLU A 91 5.98 -12.27 9.15
C GLU A 91 5.10 -11.18 8.53
N ASP A 92 3.99 -10.87 9.19
CA ASP A 92 3.12 -9.76 8.80
C ASP A 92 3.71 -8.48 9.39
N VAL A 93 3.63 -7.39 8.63
CA VAL A 93 4.18 -6.10 9.08
C VAL A 93 3.08 -5.29 9.74
N THR A 94 3.29 -4.86 10.97
CA THR A 94 2.38 -3.92 11.66
C THR A 94 2.96 -2.52 11.58
N THR A 95 2.16 -1.55 11.15
CA THR A 95 2.47 -0.13 11.20
C THR A 95 1.58 0.59 12.22
N TYR A 96 2.16 1.55 12.92
CA TYR A 96 1.49 2.44 13.85
C TYR A 96 1.36 3.87 13.29
N LEU A 97 1.78 4.08 12.05
CA LEU A 97 1.69 5.38 11.40
C LEU A 97 0.24 5.68 11.03
N PRO A 98 -0.25 6.90 11.31
CA PRO A 98 -1.55 7.30 10.84
C PRO A 98 -1.55 7.43 9.31
N TYR A 99 -2.68 7.13 8.68
CA TYR A 99 -2.84 7.18 7.23
C TYR A 99 -4.25 7.62 6.84
N VAL A 100 -4.40 8.08 5.60
CA VAL A 100 -5.71 8.26 4.99
C VAL A 100 -6.12 6.95 4.33
N GLU A 101 -7.28 6.42 4.73
CA GLU A 101 -7.88 5.24 4.09
C GLU A 101 -8.71 5.67 2.88
N VAL A 102 -8.43 5.05 1.74
CA VAL A 102 -9.22 5.15 0.51
C VAL A 102 -9.71 3.74 0.17
N VAL A 103 -11.02 3.60 -0.01
CA VAL A 103 -11.64 2.33 -0.38
C VAL A 103 -12.33 2.52 -1.72
N ASN A 104 -11.98 1.69 -2.69
CA ASN A 104 -12.73 1.62 -3.93
C ASN A 104 -14.07 0.94 -3.67
N ASN A 105 -15.15 1.72 -3.74
CA ASN A 105 -16.51 1.24 -3.56
C ASN A 105 -17.23 0.94 -4.90
N ASP A 106 -16.65 1.38 -6.01
CA ASP A 106 -17.30 1.31 -7.33
C ASP A 106 -17.05 -0.02 -8.03
N ARG A 107 -15.98 -0.73 -7.65
CA ARG A 107 -15.56 -1.97 -8.30
C ARG A 107 -15.17 -3.05 -7.30
N GLU A 108 -15.57 -4.28 -7.62
CA GLU A 108 -15.14 -5.50 -6.94
C GLU A 108 -14.23 -6.34 -7.85
N PHE A 109 -13.24 -6.98 -7.24
CA PHE A 109 -12.28 -7.87 -7.87
C PHE A 109 -12.53 -9.30 -7.37
N ASP A 110 -13.28 -10.05 -8.15
CA ASP A 110 -13.73 -11.43 -7.90
C ASP A 110 -12.64 -12.48 -8.18
N GLY A 111 -11.42 -12.23 -7.72
CA GLY A 111 -10.29 -13.15 -7.91
C GLY A 111 -9.71 -13.14 -9.34
N THR A 112 -10.21 -12.25 -10.19
CA THR A 112 -9.61 -11.85 -11.46
C THR A 112 -8.38 -10.96 -11.28
N LEU A 113 -8.23 -10.27 -10.13
CA LEU A 113 -7.05 -9.44 -9.87
C LEU A 113 -5.77 -10.29 -9.87
N TRP A 114 -4.86 -9.93 -10.77
CA TRP A 114 -3.58 -10.61 -10.97
C TRP A 114 -2.42 -9.85 -10.36
N ASN A 115 -2.33 -8.55 -10.62
CA ASN A 115 -1.24 -7.71 -10.12
C ASN A 115 -1.68 -6.25 -9.95
N ILE A 116 -0.99 -5.51 -9.08
CA ILE A 116 -1.12 -4.06 -8.93
C ILE A 116 0.28 -3.48 -9.01
N ILE A 117 0.48 -2.51 -9.89
CA ILE A 117 1.68 -1.67 -9.90
C ILE A 117 1.24 -0.25 -9.54
N LEU A 118 1.97 0.38 -8.64
CA LEU A 118 1.63 1.68 -8.09
C LEU A 118 2.86 2.58 -8.13
N ASP A 119 2.69 3.81 -8.62
CA ASP A 119 3.65 4.89 -8.43
C ASP A 119 2.97 6.10 -7.77
N GLU A 120 3.59 7.28 -7.80
CA GLU A 120 3.04 8.48 -7.15
C GLU A 120 1.84 9.10 -7.90
N GLU A 121 1.72 8.85 -9.20
CA GLU A 121 0.71 9.47 -10.07
C GLU A 121 -0.33 8.46 -10.59
N LYS A 122 0.06 7.19 -10.72
CA LYS A 122 -0.70 6.19 -11.46
C LYS A 122 -0.71 4.86 -10.73
N MET A 123 -1.83 4.18 -10.89
CA MET A 123 -2.01 2.80 -10.49
C MET A 123 -2.40 1.98 -11.71
N LEU A 124 -1.63 0.92 -11.97
CA LEU A 124 -1.93 -0.06 -13.01
C LEU A 124 -2.46 -1.33 -12.36
N ILE A 125 -3.67 -1.72 -12.76
CA ILE A 125 -4.36 -2.90 -12.27
C ILE A 125 -4.38 -3.93 -13.39
N PHE A 126 -3.82 -5.10 -13.12
CA PHE A 126 -3.81 -6.22 -14.06
C PHE A 126 -4.86 -7.22 -13.63
N THR A 127 -5.83 -7.48 -14.50
CA THR A 127 -6.85 -8.52 -14.28
C THR A 127 -6.65 -9.66 -15.27
N ARG A 128 -6.89 -10.88 -14.80
CA ARG A 128 -6.80 -12.12 -15.57
C ARG A 128 -8.15 -12.82 -15.53
N GLU A 129 -8.76 -12.96 -16.70
CA GLU A 129 -9.99 -13.72 -16.88
C GLU A 129 -9.68 -15.04 -17.61
N ILE A 130 -10.29 -16.15 -17.16
CA ILE A 130 -10.15 -17.45 -17.81
C ILE A 130 -11.38 -17.66 -18.70
N VAL A 131 -11.21 -17.43 -20.00
CA VAL A 131 -12.27 -17.68 -21.00
C VAL A 131 -11.99 -18.96 -21.79
N ALA A 132 -13.00 -19.46 -22.52
CA ALA A 132 -12.90 -20.73 -23.24
C ALA A 132 -11.75 -20.77 -24.28
N SER A 133 -11.32 -19.63 -24.79
CA SER A 133 -10.19 -19.49 -25.74
C SER A 133 -8.82 -19.38 -25.07
N GLY A 134 -8.74 -19.42 -23.73
CA GLY A 134 -7.51 -19.24 -22.97
C GLY A 134 -7.57 -18.05 -22.01
N PRO A 135 -6.51 -17.81 -21.21
CA PRO A 135 -6.46 -16.69 -20.30
C PRO A 135 -6.32 -15.36 -21.05
N VAL A 136 -7.16 -14.39 -20.74
CA VAL A 136 -7.07 -13.00 -21.21
C VAL A 136 -6.53 -12.13 -20.09
N MET A 137 -5.61 -11.24 -20.42
CA MET A 137 -5.03 -10.26 -19.50
C MET A 137 -5.49 -8.87 -19.91
N ASP A 138 -6.12 -8.15 -18.99
CA ASP A 138 -6.51 -6.75 -19.16
C ASP A 138 -5.73 -5.86 -18.19
N VAL A 139 -5.53 -4.62 -18.61
CA VAL A 139 -4.82 -3.59 -17.84
C VAL A 139 -5.70 -2.36 -17.73
N GLU A 140 -5.97 -1.93 -16.51
CA GLU A 140 -6.61 -0.66 -16.20
C GLU A 140 -5.58 0.31 -15.63
N ILE A 141 -5.69 1.59 -15.99
CA ILE A 141 -4.83 2.66 -15.51
C ILE A 141 -5.72 3.68 -14.78
N ILE A 142 -5.38 3.98 -13.54
CA ILE A 142 -6.08 4.94 -12.69
C ILE A 142 -5.11 6.06 -12.33
N ASP A 143 -5.50 7.31 -12.58
CA ASP A 143 -4.78 8.50 -12.14
C ASP A 143 -5.13 8.82 -10.67
N MET A 144 -4.13 9.24 -9.88
CA MET A 144 -4.25 9.47 -8.42
C MET A 144 -4.06 10.92 -7.99
#